data_AF-A0A069Q192-F1
#
_entry.id   AF-A0A069Q192-F1
#
_cell.length_a   1.000
_cell.length_b   1.000
_cell.length_c   1.000
_cell.angle_alpha   90.00
_cell.angle_beta   90.00
_cell.angle_gamma   90.00
#
_symmetry.space_group_name_H-M   'P 1'
#
loop_
_entity.id
_entity.type
_entity.pdbx_description
1 polymer ?
#
loop_
_entity_poly.entity_id
_entity_poly.type
_entity_poly.pdbx_seq_one_letter_code
_entity_poly.pdbx_strand_id
1 'polypeptide(L)'
;MIPRILGALLLCLACAAQAGVYTYIDAEGNRVYTDQPPSGRKAQRVELAPGNSVAPPGIRYRPPAAPLEVKPPAYQLLRILFPEPDATLRANSGDVIVTVTSEPALLPGHRYRLLLDGKPAGVPGRSPVFPLKNLDRGTHQVAVEIIDGDGMTVESTPSQPFHLHRVSIAGQPLPEVDTPLVSAIEPSER
;
A
#
# COMPACT_ATOMS: atom_id res chain seq x y z
N MET A 1 43.78 41.26 -59.24
CA MET A 1 43.56 39.97 -58.54
C MET A 1 44.35 39.92 -57.21
N ILE A 2 44.18 40.93 -56.35
CA ILE A 2 44.98 41.12 -55.11
C ILE A 2 44.12 41.19 -53.81
N PRO A 3 42.77 41.32 -53.79
CA PRO A 3 42.07 41.59 -52.53
C PRO A 3 41.87 40.35 -51.64
N ARG A 4 42.16 39.14 -52.13
CA ARG A 4 41.99 37.88 -51.36
C ARG A 4 43.18 37.52 -50.47
N ILE A 5 44.35 38.11 -50.70
CA ILE A 5 45.55 37.85 -49.89
C ILE A 5 45.60 38.80 -48.67
N LEU A 6 44.97 39.97 -48.77
CA LEU A 6 44.93 40.95 -47.68
C LEU A 6 44.05 40.50 -46.50
N GLY A 7 42.96 39.77 -46.76
CA GLY A 7 42.09 39.23 -45.71
C GLY A 7 42.73 38.10 -44.90
N ALA A 8 43.63 37.31 -45.51
CA ALA A 8 44.33 36.23 -44.83
C ALA A 8 45.49 36.73 -43.95
N LEU A 9 46.08 37.89 -44.27
CA LEU A 9 47.13 38.51 -43.45
C LEU A 9 46.57 39.24 -42.23
N LEU A 10 45.32 39.73 -42.28
CA LEU A 10 44.68 40.43 -41.16
C LEU A 10 44.22 39.49 -40.03
N LEU A 11 44.09 38.18 -40.30
CA LEU A 11 43.62 37.19 -39.31
C LEU A 11 44.75 36.62 -38.43
N CYS A 12 46.02 36.81 -38.82
CA CYS A 12 47.18 36.31 -38.06
C CYS A 12 47.69 37.26 -36.97
N LEU A 13 47.06 38.43 -36.78
CA LEU A 13 47.50 39.46 -35.82
C LEU A 13 46.58 39.57 -34.59
N ALA A 14 45.91 38.49 -34.19
CA ALA A 14 45.26 38.39 -32.89
C ALA A 14 46.27 37.84 -31.87
N CYS A 15 47.28 38.65 -31.55
CA CYS A 15 48.28 38.31 -30.54
C CYS A 15 47.65 38.37 -29.15
N ALA A 16 47.91 37.35 -28.34
CA ALA A 16 47.37 37.15 -27.00
C ALA A 16 47.68 38.34 -26.07
N ALA A 17 46.63 39.00 -25.56
CA ALA A 17 46.74 39.95 -24.45
C ALA A 17 46.84 39.16 -23.13
N GLN A 18 48.07 38.99 -22.63
CA GLN A 18 48.32 38.43 -21.31
C GLN A 18 48.23 39.55 -20.27
N ALA A 19 47.10 39.66 -19.58
CA ALA A 19 46.92 40.61 -18.48
C ALA A 19 47.68 40.10 -17.23
N GLY A 20 48.78 40.76 -16.89
CA GLY A 20 49.54 40.51 -15.67
C GLY A 20 49.21 41.58 -14.62
N VAL A 21 48.87 41.14 -13.40
CA VAL A 21 48.71 42.02 -12.23
C VAL A 21 50.08 42.14 -11.54
N TYR A 22 50.58 43.36 -11.35
CA TYR A 22 51.89 43.61 -10.75
C TYR A 22 51.73 44.14 -9.32
N THR A 23 52.47 43.57 -8.37
CA THR A 23 52.50 44.02 -6.97
C THR A 23 53.93 44.36 -6.60
N TYR A 24 54.15 45.46 -5.89
CA TYR A 24 55.44 45.73 -5.26
C TYR A 24 55.23 46.13 -3.80
N ILE A 25 56.30 45.96 -3.02
CA ILE A 25 56.38 46.38 -1.62
C ILE A 25 57.14 47.71 -1.63
N ASP A 26 56.57 48.75 -1.05
CA ASP A 26 57.26 50.04 -0.91
C ASP A 26 58.33 49.99 0.20
N ALA A 27 59.12 51.04 0.34
CA ALA A 27 60.24 51.07 1.29
C ALA A 27 59.78 51.05 2.76
N GLU A 28 58.49 51.26 3.00
CA GLU A 28 57.82 51.25 4.29
C GLU A 28 57.11 49.92 4.59
N GLY A 29 57.23 48.92 3.70
CA GLY A 29 56.78 47.54 3.93
C GLY A 29 55.30 47.29 3.60
N ASN A 30 54.62 48.21 2.93
CA ASN A 30 53.21 48.05 2.55
C ASN A 30 53.09 47.50 1.12
N ARG A 31 52.14 46.58 0.91
CA ARG A 31 51.90 45.96 -0.40
C ARG A 31 50.92 46.81 -1.20
N VAL A 32 51.42 47.44 -2.27
CA VAL A 32 50.63 48.29 -3.16
C VAL A 32 50.40 47.57 -4.49
N TYR A 33 49.16 47.63 -4.97
CA TYR A 33 48.72 47.05 -6.24
C TYR A 33 48.50 48.16 -7.25
N THR A 34 49.09 48.04 -8.44
CA THR A 34 48.90 49.02 -9.51
C THR A 34 48.76 48.33 -10.87
N ASP A 35 47.89 48.87 -11.72
CA ASP A 35 47.63 48.38 -13.08
C ASP A 35 48.45 49.13 -14.15
N GLN A 36 49.48 49.89 -13.76
CA GLN A 36 50.46 50.47 -14.71
C GLN A 36 51.91 50.17 -14.31
N PRO A 37 52.78 49.80 -15.27
CA PRO A 37 54.16 49.41 -14.98
C PRO A 37 55.05 50.64 -14.67
N PRO A 38 55.84 50.62 -13.58
CA PRO A 38 56.87 51.63 -13.37
C PRO A 38 58.01 51.43 -14.37
N SER A 39 58.34 52.49 -15.09
CA SER A 39 59.48 52.51 -16.02
C SER A 39 60.80 52.50 -15.26
N GLY A 40 61.74 51.61 -15.61
CA GLY A 40 63.16 51.85 -15.35
C GLY A 40 63.95 50.86 -14.48
N ARG A 41 63.54 49.61 -14.26
CA ARG A 41 64.44 48.60 -13.64
C ARG A 41 64.48 47.28 -14.41
N LYS A 42 65.70 46.76 -14.57
CA LYS A 42 66.00 45.48 -15.22
C LYS A 42 65.42 44.33 -14.40
N ALA A 43 64.35 43.73 -14.88
CA ALA A 43 63.77 42.52 -14.29
C ALA A 43 64.43 41.28 -14.90
N GLN A 44 65.06 40.46 -14.07
CA GLN A 44 65.63 39.17 -14.45
C GLN A 44 64.56 38.08 -14.32
N ARG A 45 64.38 37.29 -15.38
CA ARG A 45 63.38 36.22 -15.45
C ARG A 45 63.74 35.11 -14.46
N VAL A 46 62.84 34.84 -13.51
CA VAL A 46 62.92 33.67 -12.62
C VAL A 46 62.09 32.56 -13.25
N GLU A 47 62.73 31.46 -13.66
CA GLU A 47 62.06 30.23 -14.08
C GLU A 47 61.65 29.44 -12.85
N LEU A 48 60.33 29.26 -12.66
CA LEU A 48 59.79 28.45 -11.59
C LEU A 48 59.77 26.98 -12.04
N ALA A 49 60.33 26.09 -11.20
CA ALA A 49 60.26 24.65 -11.41
C ALA A 49 58.79 24.17 -11.40
N PRO A 50 58.42 23.14 -12.19
CA PRO A 50 57.05 22.68 -12.28
C PRO A 50 56.55 22.20 -10.91
N GLY A 51 55.40 22.72 -10.49
CA GLY A 51 54.79 22.40 -9.20
C GLY A 51 54.34 20.93 -9.13
N ASN A 52 54.55 20.31 -7.97
CA ASN A 52 54.03 18.97 -7.68
C ASN A 52 52.49 18.98 -7.74
N SER A 53 51.93 18.19 -8.66
CA SER A 53 50.49 17.96 -8.78
C SER A 53 50.19 16.51 -8.35
N VAL A 54 49.36 16.34 -7.32
CA VAL A 54 48.77 15.04 -6.97
C VAL A 54 47.37 14.99 -7.57
N ALA A 55 47.08 13.96 -8.35
CA ALA A 55 45.74 13.76 -8.93
C ALA A 55 44.71 13.46 -7.82
N PRO A 56 43.50 14.03 -7.87
CA PRO A 56 42.44 13.68 -6.92
C PRO A 56 42.07 12.19 -7.08
N PRO A 57 41.72 11.48 -6.00
CA PRO A 57 41.21 10.13 -6.11
C PRO A 57 39.93 10.16 -6.96
N GLY A 58 39.90 9.34 -8.01
CA GLY A 58 38.74 9.27 -8.91
C GLY A 58 37.46 8.92 -8.14
N ILE A 59 36.42 9.72 -8.31
CA ILE A 59 35.08 9.39 -7.80
C ILE A 59 34.63 8.12 -8.53
N ARG A 60 34.54 7.01 -7.80
CA ARG A 60 33.90 5.80 -8.31
C ARG A 60 32.39 6.06 -8.37
N TYR A 61 31.86 6.15 -9.58
CA TYR A 61 30.43 6.17 -9.82
C TYR A 61 29.83 4.85 -9.34
N ARG A 62 29.06 4.90 -8.25
CA ARG A 62 28.22 3.79 -7.80
C ARG A 62 26.91 3.88 -8.60
N PRO A 63 26.56 2.85 -9.41
CA PRO A 63 25.27 2.83 -10.08
C PRO A 63 24.15 2.97 -9.04
N PRO A 64 23.05 3.67 -9.36
CA PRO A 64 21.86 3.67 -8.52
C PRO A 64 21.48 2.22 -8.21
N ALA A 65 21.23 1.91 -6.94
CA ALA A 65 20.67 0.62 -6.58
C ALA A 65 19.34 0.45 -7.32
N ALA A 66 19.12 -0.71 -7.91
CA ALA A 66 17.83 -1.03 -8.52
C ALA A 66 16.71 -0.77 -7.50
N PRO A 67 15.57 -0.18 -7.92
CA PRO A 67 14.43 0.02 -7.03
C PRO A 67 14.07 -1.31 -6.39
N LEU A 68 14.04 -1.35 -5.06
CA LEU A 68 13.54 -2.51 -4.32
C LEU A 68 12.05 -2.61 -4.63
N GLU A 69 11.63 -3.74 -5.18
CA GLU A 69 10.23 -4.03 -5.44
C GLU A 69 9.52 -4.21 -4.09
N VAL A 70 8.78 -3.17 -3.67
CA VAL A 70 8.03 -3.19 -2.42
C VAL A 70 6.78 -4.05 -2.65
N LYS A 71 6.84 -5.32 -2.23
CA LYS A 71 5.68 -6.20 -2.27
C LYS A 71 4.59 -5.63 -1.34
N PRO A 72 3.33 -5.56 -1.78
CA PRO A 72 2.24 -5.15 -0.90
C PRO A 72 2.18 -6.06 0.33
N PRO A 73 1.76 -5.53 1.50
CA PRO A 73 1.66 -6.32 2.72
C PRO A 73 0.73 -7.51 2.49
N ALA A 74 1.20 -8.72 2.81
CA ALA A 74 0.38 -9.92 2.77
C ALA A 74 -0.48 -10.04 4.04
N TYR A 75 -1.60 -10.74 3.93
CA TYR A 75 -2.36 -11.16 5.11
C TYR A 75 -1.57 -12.23 5.85
N GLN A 76 -1.40 -12.01 7.15
CA GLN A 76 -0.75 -12.93 8.07
C GLN A 76 -1.79 -13.74 8.85
N LEU A 77 -2.99 -13.19 9.00
CA LEU A 77 -4.10 -13.81 9.70
C LEU A 77 -5.41 -13.50 9.00
N LEU A 78 -6.24 -14.54 8.88
CA LEU A 78 -7.66 -14.44 8.59
C LEU A 78 -8.36 -15.52 9.43
N ARG A 79 -9.35 -15.13 10.24
CA ARG A 79 -10.03 -16.05 11.16
C ARG A 79 -11.49 -15.68 11.34
N ILE A 80 -12.35 -16.70 11.47
CA ILE A 80 -13.73 -16.55 11.92
C ILE A 80 -13.73 -16.48 13.45
N LEU A 81 -14.27 -15.40 14.01
CA LEU A 81 -14.44 -15.19 15.44
C LEU A 81 -15.76 -15.76 15.95
N PHE A 82 -16.80 -15.69 15.12
CA PHE A 82 -18.11 -16.23 15.45
C PHE A 82 -18.80 -16.72 14.17
N PRO A 83 -19.48 -17.89 14.17
CA PRO A 83 -19.53 -18.87 15.26
C PRO A 83 -18.14 -19.44 15.62
N GLU A 84 -18.02 -20.07 16.78
CA GLU A 84 -16.84 -20.89 17.12
C GLU A 84 -16.90 -22.23 16.36
N PRO A 85 -15.78 -22.95 16.19
CA PRO A 85 -15.79 -24.28 15.59
C PRO A 85 -16.72 -25.22 16.36
N ASP A 86 -17.58 -25.94 15.63
CA ASP A 86 -18.58 -26.88 16.16
C ASP A 86 -19.59 -26.25 17.12
N ALA A 87 -19.74 -24.91 17.10
CA ALA A 87 -20.69 -24.22 17.95
C ALA A 87 -22.13 -24.62 17.65
N THR A 88 -22.93 -24.79 18.70
CA THR A 88 -24.37 -25.07 18.59
C THR A 88 -25.17 -23.79 18.82
N LEU A 89 -25.77 -23.27 17.76
CA LEU A 89 -26.60 -22.07 17.76
C LEU A 89 -28.08 -22.42 17.79
N ARG A 90 -28.86 -21.68 18.57
CA ARG A 90 -30.33 -21.75 18.56
C ARG A 90 -30.89 -20.45 17.99
N ALA A 91 -31.41 -20.50 16.77
CA ALA A 91 -32.02 -19.33 16.13
C ALA A 91 -33.25 -19.76 15.33
N ASN A 92 -34.46 -19.55 15.88
CA ASN A 92 -35.70 -20.03 15.27
C ASN A 92 -36.00 -19.41 13.89
N SER A 93 -35.61 -18.15 13.70
CA SER A 93 -35.69 -17.46 12.40
C SER A 93 -34.66 -17.96 11.39
N GLY A 94 -33.64 -18.70 11.82
CA GLY A 94 -32.51 -19.09 10.99
C GLY A 94 -31.53 -17.96 10.71
N ASP A 95 -31.60 -16.86 11.46
CA ASP A 95 -30.65 -15.76 11.31
C ASP A 95 -29.39 -16.04 12.14
N VAL A 96 -28.24 -15.98 11.48
CA VAL A 96 -26.92 -16.18 12.09
C VAL A 96 -26.01 -15.06 11.63
N ILE A 97 -25.20 -14.54 12.55
CA ILE A 97 -24.14 -13.59 12.23
C ILE A 97 -22.81 -14.34 12.11
N VAL A 98 -22.02 -14.02 11.10
CA VAL A 98 -20.63 -14.49 10.99
C VAL A 98 -19.72 -13.29 11.14
N THR A 99 -18.78 -13.37 12.08
CA THR A 99 -17.82 -12.30 12.36
C THR A 99 -16.42 -12.81 12.08
N VAL A 100 -15.63 -12.01 11.37
CA VAL A 100 -14.24 -12.34 11.05
C VAL A 100 -13.26 -11.28 11.53
N THR A 101 -11.99 -11.64 11.53
CA THR A 101 -10.87 -10.71 11.71
C THR A 101 -9.74 -11.05 10.75
N SER A 102 -8.96 -10.04 10.37
CA SER A 102 -7.74 -10.22 9.58
C SER A 102 -6.61 -9.32 10.06
N GLU A 103 -5.37 -9.78 9.88
CA GLU A 103 -4.17 -8.97 10.12
C GLU A 103 -3.28 -8.99 8.86
N PRO A 104 -2.93 -7.83 8.28
CA PRO A 104 -3.44 -6.51 8.63
C PRO A 104 -4.95 -6.38 8.40
N ALA A 105 -5.52 -5.26 8.86
CA ALA A 105 -6.90 -4.91 8.51
C ALA A 105 -7.07 -4.91 6.99
N LEU A 106 -8.30 -5.18 6.54
CA LEU A 106 -8.62 -5.34 5.12
C LEU A 106 -8.04 -4.22 4.24
N LEU A 107 -7.11 -4.61 3.38
CA LEU A 107 -6.39 -3.71 2.49
C LEU A 107 -7.34 -2.94 1.57
N PRO A 108 -6.96 -1.74 1.11
CA PRO A 108 -7.73 -0.98 0.13
C PRO A 108 -7.98 -1.81 -1.14
N GLY A 109 -9.19 -1.73 -1.70
CA GLY A 109 -9.57 -2.48 -2.91
C GLY A 109 -9.96 -3.94 -2.67
N HIS A 110 -9.54 -4.54 -1.55
CA HIS A 110 -9.91 -5.91 -1.19
C HIS A 110 -11.30 -5.98 -0.56
N ARG A 111 -11.91 -7.17 -0.62
CA ARG A 111 -13.23 -7.48 -0.07
C ARG A 111 -13.20 -8.84 0.60
N TYR A 112 -14.02 -9.02 1.62
CA TYR A 112 -14.32 -10.34 2.15
C TYR A 112 -15.48 -10.97 1.38
N ARG A 113 -15.41 -12.29 1.14
CA ARG A 113 -16.46 -13.12 0.56
C ARG A 113 -16.77 -14.26 1.54
N LEU A 114 -18.01 -14.32 2.00
CA LEU A 114 -18.48 -15.41 2.84
C LEU A 114 -18.86 -16.61 1.97
N LEU A 115 -18.46 -17.81 2.38
CA LEU A 115 -18.89 -19.08 1.83
C LEU A 115 -19.71 -19.83 2.87
N LEU A 116 -20.88 -20.30 2.48
CA LEU A 116 -21.72 -21.22 3.24
C LEU A 116 -21.84 -22.53 2.45
N ASP A 117 -21.44 -23.64 3.07
CA ASP A 117 -21.48 -24.97 2.45
C ASP A 117 -20.75 -25.00 1.08
N GLY A 118 -19.63 -24.26 1.00
CA GLY A 118 -18.80 -24.12 -0.19
C GLY A 118 -19.33 -23.14 -1.26
N LYS A 119 -20.47 -22.48 -1.01
CA LYS A 119 -21.10 -21.55 -1.96
C LYS A 119 -21.04 -20.11 -1.45
N PRO A 120 -20.80 -19.11 -2.32
CA PRO A 120 -20.86 -17.70 -1.93
C PRO A 120 -22.21 -17.34 -1.30
N ALA A 121 -22.16 -16.79 -0.09
CA ALA A 121 -23.32 -16.37 0.67
C ALA A 121 -23.29 -14.83 0.83
N GLY A 122 -24.10 -14.14 0.02
CA GLY A 122 -24.17 -12.69 -0.01
C GLY A 122 -23.15 -12.03 -0.94
N VAL A 123 -23.13 -10.69 -0.92
CA VAL A 123 -22.27 -9.88 -1.79
C VAL A 123 -20.92 -9.63 -1.12
N PRO A 124 -19.79 -9.78 -1.82
CA PRO A 124 -18.49 -9.44 -1.26
C PRO A 124 -18.40 -7.98 -0.82
N GLY A 125 -17.90 -7.74 0.38
CA GLY A 125 -17.94 -6.44 1.03
C GLY A 125 -16.71 -6.16 1.90
N ARG A 126 -16.62 -4.94 2.42
CA ARG A 126 -15.53 -4.55 3.34
C ARG A 126 -15.86 -4.81 4.81
N SER A 127 -17.12 -5.13 5.11
CA SER A 127 -17.58 -5.45 6.46
C SER A 127 -17.00 -6.80 6.90
N PRO A 128 -16.39 -6.90 8.09
CA PRO A 128 -16.00 -8.18 8.68
C PRO A 128 -17.18 -8.91 9.34
N VAL A 129 -18.40 -8.38 9.21
CA VAL A 129 -19.62 -8.93 9.79
C VAL A 129 -20.60 -9.25 8.68
N PHE A 130 -21.11 -10.48 8.68
CA PHE A 130 -22.02 -11.01 7.67
C PHE A 130 -23.30 -11.55 8.30
N PRO A 131 -24.46 -10.97 7.97
CA PRO A 131 -25.74 -11.56 8.33
C PRO A 131 -26.12 -12.66 7.34
N LEU A 132 -26.26 -13.88 7.82
CA LEU A 132 -26.95 -14.98 7.15
C LEU A 132 -28.40 -15.00 7.62
N LYS A 133 -29.32 -15.25 6.69
CA LYS A 133 -30.76 -15.24 6.96
C LYS A 133 -31.39 -16.54 6.50
N ASN A 134 -32.41 -16.97 7.23
CA ASN A 134 -33.23 -18.13 6.89
C ASN A 134 -32.40 -19.40 6.61
N LEU A 135 -31.38 -19.65 7.43
CA LEU A 135 -30.64 -20.91 7.41
C LEU A 135 -31.55 -22.05 7.89
N ASP A 136 -31.38 -23.21 7.27
CA ASP A 136 -32.06 -24.43 7.69
C ASP A 136 -31.47 -24.97 8.99
N ARG A 137 -32.22 -25.81 9.69
CA ARG A 137 -31.68 -26.51 10.86
C ARG A 137 -30.67 -27.56 10.39
N GLY A 138 -29.65 -27.82 11.20
CA GLY A 138 -28.64 -28.85 10.93
C GLY A 138 -27.23 -28.32 10.99
N THR A 139 -26.30 -29.08 10.42
CA THR A 139 -24.88 -28.71 10.35
C THR A 139 -24.61 -27.91 9.09
N HIS A 140 -23.96 -26.77 9.26
CA HIS A 140 -23.48 -25.92 8.18
C HIS A 140 -21.98 -25.73 8.29
N GLN A 141 -21.37 -25.42 7.16
CA GLN A 141 -19.95 -25.13 7.03
C GLN A 141 -19.78 -23.68 6.62
N VAL A 142 -18.97 -22.93 7.35
CA VAL A 142 -18.65 -21.54 7.03
C VAL A 142 -17.17 -21.37 6.73
N ALA A 143 -16.86 -20.63 5.67
CA ALA A 143 -15.51 -20.17 5.37
C ALA A 143 -15.57 -18.72 4.88
N VAL A 144 -14.47 -17.98 5.03
CA VAL A 144 -14.35 -16.63 4.49
C VAL A 144 -13.08 -16.51 3.67
N GLU A 145 -13.21 -15.88 2.52
CA GLU A 145 -12.11 -15.54 1.63
C GLU A 145 -11.91 -14.02 1.62
N ILE A 146 -10.67 -13.58 1.47
CA ILE A 146 -10.35 -12.23 1.03
C ILE A 146 -10.08 -12.30 -0.48
N ILE A 147 -10.81 -11.49 -1.24
CA ILE A 147 -10.61 -11.31 -2.68
C ILE A 147 -10.02 -9.93 -2.98
N ASP A 148 -9.19 -9.84 -4.01
CA ASP A 148 -8.66 -8.58 -4.51
C ASP A 148 -9.66 -7.82 -5.42
N GLY A 149 -9.20 -6.74 -6.05
CA GLY A 149 -10.00 -5.94 -6.98
C GLY A 149 -10.40 -6.68 -8.25
N ASP A 150 -9.66 -7.72 -8.64
CA ASP A 150 -9.89 -8.56 -9.82
C ASP A 150 -10.75 -9.79 -9.47
N GLY A 151 -11.08 -9.97 -8.20
CA GLY A 151 -11.91 -11.07 -7.69
C GLY A 151 -11.12 -12.36 -7.41
N MET A 152 -9.79 -12.31 -7.44
CA MET A 152 -8.94 -13.44 -7.11
C MET A 152 -8.86 -13.63 -5.59
N THR A 153 -8.92 -14.89 -5.13
CA THR A 153 -8.76 -15.22 -3.71
C THR A 153 -7.29 -15.01 -3.30
N VAL A 154 -7.07 -14.11 -2.34
CA VAL A 154 -5.77 -13.75 -1.77
C VAL A 154 -5.48 -14.55 -0.50
N GLU A 155 -6.51 -14.79 0.31
CA GLU A 155 -6.43 -15.51 1.58
C GLU A 155 -7.76 -16.20 1.87
N SER A 156 -7.76 -17.33 2.59
CA SER A 156 -8.98 -18.05 2.96
C SER A 156 -8.86 -18.69 4.34
N THR A 157 -9.96 -18.68 5.10
CA THR A 157 -10.05 -19.51 6.30
C THR A 157 -10.23 -20.98 5.93
N PRO A 158 -9.88 -21.91 6.84
CA PRO A 158 -10.42 -23.26 6.77
C PRO A 158 -11.95 -23.23 6.87
N SER A 159 -12.59 -24.28 6.35
CA SER A 159 -14.01 -24.52 6.56
C SER A 159 -14.28 -24.87 8.01
N GLN A 160 -15.23 -24.18 8.62
CA GLN A 160 -15.56 -24.33 10.03
C GLN A 160 -17.01 -24.79 10.21
N PRO A 161 -17.26 -25.94 10.85
CA PRO A 161 -18.61 -26.42 11.13
C PRO A 161 -19.30 -25.56 12.22
N PHE A 162 -20.62 -25.43 12.11
CA PHE A 162 -21.51 -25.06 13.21
C PHE A 162 -22.86 -25.76 13.07
N HIS A 163 -23.60 -25.87 14.17
CA HIS A 163 -24.89 -26.56 14.22
C HIS A 163 -26.01 -25.59 14.55
N LEU A 164 -27.03 -25.50 13.70
CA LEU A 164 -28.18 -24.65 13.90
C LEU A 164 -29.40 -25.47 14.33
N HIS A 165 -29.95 -25.13 15.49
CA HIS A 165 -31.22 -25.63 16.00
C HIS A 165 -32.32 -24.58 15.82
N ARG A 166 -33.46 -25.05 15.30
CA ARG A 166 -34.70 -24.29 15.19
C ARG A 166 -35.80 -25.07 15.91
N VAL A 167 -36.55 -24.42 16.80
CA VAL A 167 -37.80 -25.02 17.30
C VAL A 167 -38.92 -24.75 16.30
N SER A 168 -39.61 -25.80 15.87
CA SER A 168 -40.85 -25.68 15.09
C SER A 168 -42.04 -25.65 16.04
N ILE A 169 -42.88 -24.62 15.94
CA ILE A 169 -44.17 -24.53 16.68
C ILE A 169 -45.28 -25.32 15.94
N ALA A 170 -44.96 -26.00 14.84
CA ALA A 170 -45.87 -26.91 14.15
C ALA A 170 -46.08 -28.18 15.01
N GLY A 171 -46.93 -28.09 16.03
CA GLY A 171 -47.19 -29.18 16.95
C GLY A 171 -47.90 -28.85 18.25
N GLN A 172 -48.36 -27.62 18.50
CA GLN A 172 -49.38 -27.42 19.55
C GLN A 172 -50.74 -27.82 18.96
N PRO A 173 -51.39 -28.88 19.46
CA PRO A 173 -52.82 -29.05 19.21
C PRO A 173 -53.51 -27.78 19.67
N LEU A 174 -54.43 -27.25 18.86
CA LEU A 174 -55.40 -26.28 19.35
C LEU A 174 -56.01 -26.87 20.64
N PRO A 175 -56.15 -26.11 21.73
CA PRO A 175 -56.91 -26.61 22.88
C PRO A 175 -58.28 -27.04 22.35
N GLU A 176 -58.59 -28.33 22.51
CA GLU A 176 -59.87 -28.90 22.15
C GLU A 176 -60.94 -28.09 22.90
N VAL A 177 -61.71 -27.30 22.16
CA VAL A 177 -62.82 -26.55 22.73
C VAL A 177 -63.87 -27.60 23.05
N ASP A 178 -63.83 -28.12 24.29
CA ASP A 178 -64.87 -28.96 24.86
C ASP A 178 -66.20 -28.22 24.72
N THR A 179 -66.93 -28.56 23.67
CA THR A 179 -68.29 -28.10 23.45
C THR A 179 -69.16 -28.99 24.33
N PRO A 180 -69.81 -28.49 25.39
CA PRO A 180 -70.66 -29.36 26.19
C PRO A 180 -71.82 -29.85 25.31
N LEU A 181 -72.00 -31.17 25.24
CA LEU A 181 -73.20 -31.79 24.70
C LEU A 181 -74.41 -31.25 25.49
N VAL A 182 -75.20 -30.38 24.87
CA VAL A 182 -76.61 -30.25 25.21
C VAL A 182 -77.26 -31.59 24.88
N SER A 183 -77.42 -32.44 25.90
CA SER A 183 -78.21 -33.67 25.78
C SER A 183 -79.57 -33.46 26.44
N ALA A 184 -80.55 -33.26 25.57
CA ALA A 184 -81.95 -33.65 25.65
C ALA A 184 -82.64 -33.72 27.03
N ILE A 185 -83.62 -32.83 27.20
CA ILE A 185 -84.73 -32.96 28.14
C ILE A 185 -85.63 -34.09 27.62
N GLU A 186 -85.76 -35.19 28.36
CA GLU A 186 -86.86 -36.15 28.16
C GLU A 186 -88.17 -35.56 28.72
N PRO A 187 -89.30 -35.63 27.99
CA PRO A 187 -90.59 -35.24 28.52
C PRO A 187 -91.17 -36.37 29.38
N SER A 188 -91.46 -36.05 30.64
CA SER A 188 -92.29 -36.87 31.51
C SER A 188 -93.75 -36.75 31.06
N GLU A 189 -94.29 -37.79 30.42
CA GLU A 189 -95.73 -37.97 30.25
C GLU A 189 -96.24 -39.09 31.17
N ARG A 190 -97.07 -38.65 32.12
CA ARG A 190 -98.18 -39.29 32.85
C ARG A 190 -98.00 -40.65 33.54
#